data_AF-N6V4A3-F1
#
_entry.id   AF-N6V4A3-F1
#
_cell.length_a   1.000
_cell.length_b   1.000
_cell.length_c   1.000
_cell.angle_alpha   90.00
_cell.angle_beta   90.00
_cell.angle_gamma   90.00
#
_symmetry.space_group_name_H-M   'P 1'
#
loop_
_entity.id
_entity.type
_entity.pdbx_description
1 polymer ?
#
loop_
_entity_poly.entity_id
_entity_poly.type
_entity_poly.pdbx_seq_one_letter_code
_entity_poly.pdbx_strand_id
1 'polypeptide(L)'
;MTAIELPPSGVAQPQLITMRLIGTACVTIGVFLSGFVIAEPAPYEVWLALLIGIWFIIGLKISRGVAPLLVLFLAFNIGGMLSIAQMRALKAGDHLDGPIYIAVSTFLALSSVFYAAIVEDSERRLKLIFNTWVVAALITASLGIFGHVGIGNVIDTDHWRHFYILIGIVWGCGALEQKYQRSLSGREAAP
;
A
#
# COMPACT_ATOMS: atom_id res chain seq x y z
N MET A 1 -49.50 17.69 -30.97
CA MET A 1 -48.08 17.44 -31.33
C MET A 1 -47.27 17.46 -30.05
N THR A 2 -46.92 16.29 -29.52
CA THR A 2 -46.09 16.14 -28.31
C THR A 2 -44.63 16.00 -28.76
N ALA A 3 -43.80 16.96 -28.38
CA ALA A 3 -42.37 16.89 -28.64
C ALA A 3 -41.75 15.83 -27.71
N ILE A 4 -41.01 14.88 -28.31
CA ILE A 4 -40.19 13.92 -27.59
C ILE A 4 -38.95 14.69 -27.10
N GLU A 5 -38.86 14.95 -25.80
CA GLU A 5 -37.62 15.41 -25.18
C GLU A 5 -36.60 14.27 -25.26
N LEU A 6 -35.58 14.42 -26.12
CA LEU A 6 -34.42 13.53 -26.11
C LEU A 6 -33.57 13.84 -24.87
N PRO A 7 -33.12 12.83 -24.12
CA PRO A 7 -32.22 13.05 -23.00
C PRO A 7 -30.94 13.74 -23.50
N PRO A 8 -30.42 14.75 -22.77
CA PRO A 8 -29.21 15.44 -23.18
C PRO A 8 -28.06 14.42 -23.33
N SER A 9 -27.48 14.35 -24.53
CA SER A 9 -26.28 13.56 -24.78
C SER A 9 -25.15 14.15 -23.93
N GLY A 10 -24.83 13.51 -22.82
CA GLY A 10 -23.73 13.93 -21.96
C GLY A 10 -22.44 13.98 -22.78
N VAL A 11 -21.90 15.19 -22.95
CA VAL A 11 -20.56 15.36 -23.53
C VAL A 11 -19.60 14.61 -22.63
N ALA A 12 -19.03 13.50 -23.09
CA ALA A 12 -17.94 12.84 -22.39
C ALA A 12 -16.88 13.91 -22.15
N GLN A 13 -16.55 14.19 -20.89
CA GLN A 13 -15.50 15.15 -20.54
C GLN A 13 -14.17 14.39 -20.52
N PRO A 14 -13.42 14.31 -21.64
CA PRO A 14 -12.20 13.49 -21.71
C PRO A 14 -11.18 13.93 -20.65
N GLN A 15 -11.11 15.22 -20.35
CA GLN A 15 -10.21 15.79 -19.35
C GLN A 15 -10.43 15.20 -17.95
N LEU A 16 -11.69 15.03 -17.53
CA LEU A 16 -12.02 14.47 -16.21
C LEU A 16 -11.70 12.98 -16.14
N ILE A 17 -11.91 12.25 -17.24
CA ILE A 17 -11.56 10.83 -17.35
C ILE A 17 -10.04 10.66 -17.28
N THR A 18 -9.29 11.48 -18.02
CA THR A 18 -7.83 11.48 -17.99
C THR A 18 -7.28 11.80 -16.60
N MET A 19 -7.80 12.83 -15.93
CA MET A 19 -7.39 13.18 -14.56
C MET A 19 -7.67 12.04 -13.58
N ARG A 20 -8.83 11.38 -13.68
CA ARG A 20 -9.15 10.20 -12.87
C ARG A 20 -8.21 9.04 -13.15
N LEU A 21 -7.89 8.77 -14.42
CA LEU A 21 -6.98 7.71 -14.82
C LEU A 21 -5.56 7.95 -14.29
N ILE A 22 -5.07 9.19 -14.37
CA ILE A 22 -3.77 9.58 -13.82
C ILE A 22 -3.75 9.39 -12.31
N GLY A 23 -4.77 9.90 -11.58
CA GLY A 23 -4.87 9.71 -10.14
C GLY A 23 -4.91 8.23 -9.73
N THR A 24 -5.64 7.42 -10.49
CA THR A 24 -5.66 5.95 -10.34
C THR A 24 -4.29 5.32 -10.56
N ALA A 25 -3.61 5.65 -11.66
CA ALA A 25 -2.29 5.13 -11.96
C ALA A 25 -1.26 5.51 -10.89
N CYS A 26 -1.29 6.76 -10.42
CA CYS A 26 -0.42 7.24 -9.36
C CYS A 26 -0.57 6.44 -8.05
N VAL A 27 -1.81 6.16 -7.64
CA VAL A 27 -2.08 5.33 -6.45
C VAL A 27 -1.64 3.89 -6.68
N THR A 28 -1.93 3.30 -7.85
CA THR A 28 -1.45 1.96 -8.19
C THR A 28 0.08 1.88 -8.12
N ILE A 29 0.79 2.83 -8.71
CA ILE A 29 2.26 2.86 -8.67
C ILE A 29 2.76 2.93 -7.22
N GLY A 30 2.17 3.81 -6.39
CA GLY A 30 2.56 3.91 -4.98
C GLY A 30 2.36 2.60 -4.23
N VAL A 31 1.16 2.03 -4.32
CA VAL A 31 0.82 0.77 -3.66
C VAL A 31 1.67 -0.40 -4.16
N PHE A 32 2.04 -0.41 -5.44
CA PHE A 32 2.93 -1.42 -5.99
C PHE A 32 4.36 -1.29 -5.45
N LEU A 33 4.89 -0.06 -5.40
CA LEU A 33 6.23 0.22 -4.91
C LEU A 33 6.40 -0.14 -3.42
N SER A 34 5.31 -0.19 -2.63
CA SER A 34 5.40 -0.58 -1.22
C SER A 34 5.87 -2.03 -1.02
N GLY A 35 5.83 -2.87 -2.06
CA GLY A 35 6.37 -4.23 -2.04
C GLY A 35 7.90 -4.33 -2.12
N PHE A 36 8.60 -3.22 -2.34
CA PHE A 36 10.05 -3.16 -2.57
C PHE A 36 10.72 -2.19 -1.58
N VAL A 37 11.19 -2.72 -0.45
CA VAL A 37 11.93 -1.96 0.58
C VAL A 37 13.31 -2.58 0.71
N ILE A 38 14.33 -1.92 0.15
CA ILE A 38 15.72 -2.41 0.12
C ILE A 38 16.63 -1.48 0.91
N ALA A 39 16.48 -0.17 0.72
CA ALA A 39 17.23 0.87 1.42
C ALA A 39 16.28 2.02 1.78
N GLU A 40 16.49 2.60 2.96
CA GLU A 40 15.74 3.76 3.44
C GLU A 40 16.44 5.06 3.02
N PRO A 41 15.71 6.08 2.52
CA PRO A 41 14.26 6.09 2.27
C PRO A 41 13.87 5.24 1.06
N ALA A 42 12.80 4.43 1.21
CA ALA A 42 12.36 3.50 0.18
C ALA A 42 11.74 4.25 -1.02
N PRO A 43 11.81 3.68 -2.24
CA PRO A 43 11.21 4.31 -3.44
C PRO A 43 9.73 4.67 -3.26
N TYR A 44 9.00 3.84 -2.52
CA TYR A 44 7.62 4.09 -2.11
C TYR A 44 7.43 5.39 -1.32
N GLU A 45 8.30 5.67 -0.37
CA GLU A 45 8.17 6.80 0.54
C GLU A 45 8.34 8.12 -0.21
N VAL A 46 9.33 8.17 -1.10
CA VAL A 46 9.56 9.33 -1.99
C VAL A 46 8.38 9.57 -2.91
N TRP A 47 7.84 8.50 -3.51
CA TRP A 47 6.66 8.61 -4.37
C TRP A 47 5.43 9.10 -3.62
N LEU A 48 5.19 8.59 -2.42
CA LEU A 48 4.04 8.96 -1.62
C LEU A 48 4.16 10.38 -1.06
N ALA A 49 5.36 10.83 -0.68
CA ALA A 49 5.61 12.22 -0.28
C ALA A 49 5.22 13.20 -1.40
N LEU A 50 5.61 12.88 -2.64
CA LEU A 50 5.22 13.64 -3.82
C LEU A 50 3.69 13.65 -4.01
N LEU A 51 3.04 12.49 -3.90
CA LEU A 51 1.58 12.38 -4.06
C LEU A 51 0.83 13.17 -2.99
N ILE A 52 1.24 13.05 -1.72
CA ILE A 52 0.64 13.81 -0.62
C ILE A 52 0.77 15.31 -0.90
N GLY A 53 1.96 15.77 -1.30
CA GLY A 53 2.20 17.18 -1.64
C GLY A 53 1.30 17.69 -2.78
N ILE A 54 1.22 16.93 -3.88
CA ILE A 54 0.34 17.26 -5.01
C ILE A 54 -1.13 17.30 -4.58
N TRP A 55 -1.59 16.31 -3.83
CA TRP A 55 -2.99 16.25 -3.36
C TRP A 55 -3.32 17.35 -2.38
N PHE A 56 -2.37 17.76 -1.54
CA PHE A 56 -2.53 18.87 -0.63
C PHE A 56 -2.74 20.18 -1.40
N ILE A 57 -1.98 20.41 -2.48
CA ILE A 57 -2.14 21.57 -3.37
C ILE A 57 -3.50 21.55 -4.09
N ILE A 58 -3.95 20.37 -4.55
CA ILE A 58 -5.24 20.20 -5.23
C ILE A 58 -6.44 20.34 -4.27
N GLY A 59 -6.20 20.19 -2.95
CA GLY A 59 -7.21 20.34 -1.91
C GLY A 59 -7.74 18.99 -1.42
N LEU A 60 -6.90 18.24 -0.70
CA LEU A 60 -7.29 17.02 0.00
C LEU A 60 -8.39 17.35 1.02
N LYS A 61 -9.60 16.86 0.78
CA LYS A 61 -10.73 17.03 1.72
C LYS A 61 -10.62 16.00 2.83
N ILE A 62 -10.22 16.44 4.02
CA ILE A 62 -10.22 15.60 5.22
C ILE A 62 -11.64 15.61 5.79
N SER A 63 -12.29 14.45 5.77
CA SER A 63 -13.65 14.29 6.29
C SER A 63 -13.67 14.29 7.83
N ARG A 64 -14.87 14.38 8.39
CA ARG A 64 -15.11 14.16 9.82
C ARG A 64 -14.80 12.72 10.26
N GLY A 65 -14.84 11.75 9.35
CA GLY A 65 -14.49 10.35 9.64
C GLY A 65 -12.99 10.14 9.79
N VAL A 66 -12.18 10.85 9.00
CA VAL A 66 -10.71 10.75 9.00
C VAL A 66 -10.06 11.71 10.01
N ALA A 67 -10.75 12.81 10.35
CA ALA A 67 -10.23 13.82 11.29
C ALA A 67 -9.73 13.25 12.64
N PRO A 68 -10.41 12.30 13.31
CA PRO A 68 -9.91 11.72 14.56
C PRO A 68 -8.54 11.03 14.41
N LEU A 69 -8.31 10.36 13.27
CA LEU A 69 -7.02 9.72 12.98
C LEU A 69 -5.90 10.75 12.83
N LEU A 70 -6.18 11.84 12.09
CA LEU A 70 -5.24 12.95 11.94
C LEU A 70 -4.88 13.57 13.29
N VAL A 71 -5.88 13.86 14.12
CA VAL A 71 -5.67 14.44 15.45
C VAL A 71 -4.84 13.50 16.32
N LEU A 72 -5.16 12.21 16.33
CA LEU A 72 -4.43 11.21 17.10
C LEU A 72 -2.96 11.15 16.70
N PHE A 73 -2.66 11.06 15.40
CA PHE A 73 -1.27 10.97 14.96
C PHE A 73 -0.51 12.28 15.09
N LEU A 74 -1.17 13.42 14.96
CA LEU A 74 -0.54 14.70 15.24
C LEU A 74 -0.19 14.83 16.72
N ALA A 75 -1.11 14.44 17.62
CA ALA A 75 -0.84 14.41 19.06
C ALA A 75 0.31 13.44 19.41
N PHE A 76 0.33 12.26 18.79
CA PHE A 76 1.43 11.29 18.93
C PHE A 76 2.78 11.88 18.50
N ASN A 77 2.84 12.51 17.32
CA ASN A 77 4.07 13.12 16.80
C ASN A 77 4.53 14.30 17.67
N ILE A 78 3.61 15.15 18.14
CA ILE A 78 3.93 16.23 19.09
C ILE A 78 4.49 15.67 20.40
N GLY A 79 3.89 14.59 20.92
CA GLY A 79 4.42 13.87 22.08
C GLY A 79 5.83 13.33 21.84
N GLY A 80 6.09 12.77 20.66
CA GLY A 80 7.43 12.34 20.23
C GLY A 80 8.44 13.48 20.22
N MET A 81 8.07 14.66 19.67
CA MET A 81 8.93 15.85 19.67
C MET A 81 9.27 16.33 21.09
N LEU A 82 8.29 16.32 22.00
CA LEU A 82 8.51 16.67 23.41
C LEU A 82 9.41 15.64 24.12
N SER A 83 9.29 14.36 23.79
CA SER A 83 10.13 13.30 24.35
C SER A 83 11.60 13.46 23.94
N ILE A 84 11.87 13.83 22.69
CA ILE A 84 13.23 14.12 22.21
C ILE A 84 13.86 15.27 23.01
N ALA A 85 13.11 16.31 23.37
CA ALA A 85 13.62 17.41 24.19
C ALA A 85 14.14 16.97 25.58
N GLN A 86 13.74 15.77 26.06
CA GLN A 86 14.21 15.19 27.31
C GLN A 86 15.47 14.31 27.16
N MET A 87 15.87 13.97 25.93
CA MET A 87 17.05 13.12 25.69
C MET A 87 18.34 13.92 25.86
N ARG A 88 19.15 13.54 26.87
CA ARG A 88 20.48 14.17 27.12
C ARG A 88 21.52 13.91 26.02
N ALA A 89 21.30 12.92 25.16
CA ALA A 89 22.27 12.42 24.18
C ALA A 89 22.19 13.09 22.79
N LEU A 90 21.29 14.04 22.55
CA LEU A 90 21.15 14.74 21.25
C LEU A 90 22.41 15.48 20.77
N LYS A 91 23.37 15.73 21.66
CA LYS A 91 24.63 16.45 21.35
C LYS A 91 25.85 15.55 21.14
N ALA A 92 25.74 14.23 21.31
CA ALA A 92 26.90 13.36 21.51
C ALA A 92 27.31 12.49 20.30
N GLY A 93 26.62 12.57 19.17
CA GLY A 93 26.95 11.72 18.01
C GLY A 93 26.67 12.43 16.69
N ASP A 94 27.53 12.18 15.71
CA ASP A 94 27.52 12.67 14.33
C ASP A 94 26.38 12.06 13.48
N HIS A 95 25.30 11.60 14.14
CA HIS A 95 24.21 10.80 13.56
C HIS A 95 22.87 11.47 13.90
N LEU A 96 22.10 11.81 12.86
CA LEU A 96 20.83 12.55 12.92
C LEU A 96 19.64 11.72 13.43
N ASP A 97 19.85 10.78 14.36
CA ASP A 97 18.89 9.73 14.71
C ASP A 97 17.58 10.30 15.27
N GLY A 98 17.63 11.26 16.20
CA GLY A 98 16.41 11.85 16.77
C GLY A 98 15.51 12.55 15.74
N PRO A 99 16.02 13.55 14.99
CA PRO A 99 15.24 14.24 13.97
C PRO A 99 14.71 13.35 12.84
N ILE A 100 15.48 12.34 12.40
CA ILE A 100 15.02 11.44 11.34
C ILE A 100 13.83 10.60 11.79
N TYR A 101 13.79 10.14 13.06
CA TYR A 101 12.63 9.42 13.60
C TYR A 101 11.36 10.26 13.60
N ILE A 102 11.44 11.56 13.94
CA ILE A 102 10.27 12.46 13.88
C ILE A 102 9.83 12.70 12.44
N ALA A 103 10.78 12.91 11.53
CA ALA A 103 10.48 13.12 10.12
C ALA A 103 9.78 11.90 9.51
N VAL A 104 10.32 10.69 9.73
CA VAL A 104 9.72 9.43 9.25
C VAL A 104 8.37 9.18 9.94
N SER A 105 8.25 9.39 11.25
CA SER A 105 6.98 9.19 11.97
C SER A 105 5.89 10.17 11.48
N THR A 106 6.24 11.43 11.25
CA THR A 106 5.32 12.43 10.71
C THR A 106 4.91 12.08 9.29
N PHE A 107 5.86 11.64 8.46
CA PHE A 107 5.58 11.19 7.11
C PHE A 107 4.64 9.97 7.09
N LEU A 108 4.87 8.95 7.92
CA LEU A 108 4.02 7.77 8.04
C LEU A 108 2.62 8.12 8.55
N ALA A 109 2.52 9.06 9.50
CA ALA A 109 1.25 9.58 9.98
C ALA A 109 0.44 10.25 8.85
N LEU A 110 1.07 11.16 8.10
CA LEU A 110 0.42 11.83 6.95
C LEU A 110 0.03 10.83 5.85
N SER A 111 0.89 9.84 5.60
CA SER A 111 0.62 8.74 4.68
C SER A 111 -0.63 7.95 5.06
N SER A 112 -0.77 7.61 6.35
CA SER A 112 -1.94 6.91 6.86
C SER A 112 -3.23 7.72 6.69
N VAL A 113 -3.19 9.01 7.02
CA VAL A 113 -4.32 9.94 6.82
C VAL A 113 -4.67 10.08 5.34
N PHE A 114 -3.66 10.16 4.46
CA PHE A 114 -3.85 10.24 3.02
C PHE A 114 -4.56 9.01 2.46
N TYR A 115 -4.12 7.79 2.82
CA TYR A 115 -4.82 6.57 2.39
C TYR A 115 -6.24 6.49 2.94
N ALA A 116 -6.45 6.86 4.20
CA ALA A 116 -7.79 6.89 4.79
C ALA A 116 -8.73 7.83 4.04
N ALA A 117 -8.27 9.05 3.72
CA ALA A 117 -9.05 10.04 2.96
C ALA A 117 -9.35 9.57 1.52
N ILE A 118 -8.36 8.94 0.86
CA ILE A 118 -8.52 8.40 -0.50
C ILE A 118 -9.51 7.23 -0.52
N VAL A 119 -9.45 6.33 0.46
CA VAL A 119 -10.35 5.18 0.55
C VAL A 119 -11.78 5.62 0.82
N GLU A 120 -11.97 6.62 1.69
CA GLU A 120 -13.29 7.18 1.99
C GLU A 120 -13.92 7.89 0.78
N ASP A 121 -13.13 8.58 -0.04
CA ASP A 121 -13.61 9.27 -1.24
C ASP A 121 -14.25 8.31 -2.26
N SER A 122 -13.73 7.08 -2.38
CA SER A 122 -14.31 6.09 -3.29
C SER A 122 -13.96 4.65 -2.93
N GLU A 123 -15.00 3.83 -2.79
CA GLU A 123 -14.91 2.37 -2.62
C GLU A 123 -14.09 1.67 -3.73
N ARG A 124 -14.04 2.25 -4.93
CA ARG A 124 -13.27 1.69 -6.04
C ARG A 124 -11.78 1.75 -5.75
N ARG A 125 -11.32 2.77 -5.02
CA ARG A 125 -9.91 2.91 -4.64
C ARG A 125 -9.51 1.84 -3.63
N LEU A 126 -10.40 1.44 -2.72
CA LEU A 126 -10.14 0.33 -1.80
C LEU A 126 -9.86 -0.97 -2.56
N LYS A 127 -10.73 -1.34 -3.51
CA LYS A 127 -10.55 -2.55 -4.33
C LYS A 127 -9.26 -2.48 -5.14
N LEU A 128 -8.93 -1.31 -5.67
CA LEU A 128 -7.70 -1.09 -6.42
C LEU A 128 -6.45 -1.22 -5.55
N ILE A 129 -6.43 -0.59 -4.38
CA ILE A 129 -5.32 -0.68 -3.42
C ILE A 129 -5.12 -2.15 -3.04
N PHE A 130 -6.20 -2.84 -2.67
CA PHE A 130 -6.16 -4.25 -2.31
C PHE A 130 -5.59 -5.12 -3.43
N ASN A 131 -6.14 -5.03 -4.66
CA ASN A 131 -5.66 -5.82 -5.80
C ASN A 131 -4.19 -5.53 -6.11
N THR A 132 -3.79 -4.26 -6.04
CA THR A 132 -2.41 -3.86 -6.31
C THR A 132 -1.46 -4.40 -5.25
N TRP A 133 -1.84 -4.35 -3.96
CA TRP A 133 -1.07 -4.97 -2.89
C TRP A 133 -0.94 -6.48 -3.05
N VAL A 134 -2.01 -7.17 -3.44
CA VAL A 134 -1.97 -8.61 -3.71
C VAL A 134 -1.00 -8.90 -4.85
N VAL A 135 -1.07 -8.15 -5.95
CA VAL A 135 -0.14 -8.31 -7.09
C VAL A 135 1.31 -8.03 -6.67
N ALA A 136 1.56 -6.96 -5.93
CA ALA A 136 2.88 -6.63 -5.42
C ALA A 136 3.42 -7.74 -4.50
N ALA A 137 2.61 -8.23 -3.57
CA ALA A 137 2.97 -9.32 -2.66
C ALA A 137 3.29 -10.61 -3.43
N LEU A 138 2.50 -10.97 -4.45
CA LEU A 138 2.75 -12.13 -5.29
C LEU A 138 4.06 -12.01 -6.07
N ILE A 139 4.35 -10.83 -6.62
CA ILE A 139 5.61 -10.57 -7.34
C ILE A 139 6.80 -10.62 -6.38
N THR A 140 6.75 -9.93 -5.24
CA THR A 140 7.82 -9.94 -4.24
C THR A 140 8.07 -11.35 -3.70
N ALA A 141 7.01 -12.11 -3.39
CA ALA A 141 7.13 -13.49 -2.96
C ALA A 141 7.75 -14.39 -4.04
N SER A 142 7.33 -14.22 -5.30
CA SER A 142 7.91 -14.96 -6.44
C SER A 142 9.38 -14.64 -6.63
N LEU A 143 9.76 -13.36 -6.56
CA LEU A 143 11.16 -12.93 -6.64
C LEU A 143 11.99 -13.50 -5.49
N GLY A 144 11.45 -13.57 -4.28
CA GLY A 144 12.10 -14.23 -3.13
C GLY A 144 12.34 -15.72 -3.39
N ILE A 145 11.35 -16.43 -3.94
CA ILE A 145 11.48 -17.84 -4.34
C ILE A 145 12.55 -18.00 -5.43
N PHE A 146 12.52 -17.16 -6.47
CA PHE A 146 13.51 -17.20 -7.55
C PHE A 146 14.92 -16.86 -7.06
N GLY A 147 15.06 -15.87 -6.17
CA GLY A 147 16.33 -15.52 -5.54
C GLY A 147 16.88 -16.69 -4.72
N HIS A 148 16.04 -17.39 -3.97
CA HIS A 148 16.43 -18.59 -3.24
C HIS A 148 16.92 -19.70 -4.17
N VAL A 149 16.22 -19.95 -5.30
CA VAL A 149 16.67 -20.90 -6.32
C VAL A 149 18.00 -20.47 -6.94
N GLY A 150 18.19 -19.19 -7.22
CA GLY A 150 19.43 -18.64 -7.80
C GLY A 150 20.64 -18.73 -6.86
N ILE A 151 20.44 -18.61 -5.55
CA ILE A 151 21.49 -18.79 -4.53
C ILE A 151 21.70 -20.28 -4.21
N GLY A 152 20.88 -21.19 -4.75
CA GLY A 152 20.95 -22.64 -4.52
C GLY A 152 22.34 -23.26 -4.70
N ASN A 153 23.20 -22.64 -5.52
CA ASN A 153 24.61 -23.03 -5.68
C ASN A 153 25.46 -22.92 -4.40
N VAL A 154 25.05 -22.10 -3.43
CA VAL A 154 25.75 -21.86 -2.14
C VAL A 154 25.13 -22.68 -1.01
N ILE A 155 23.85 -23.05 -1.11
CA ILE A 155 23.03 -23.62 -0.02
C ILE A 155 22.89 -25.15 -0.11
N ASP A 156 23.82 -25.84 -0.79
CA ASP A 156 23.90 -27.30 -0.99
C ASP A 156 23.07 -27.84 -2.20
N THR A 157 23.56 -27.57 -3.42
CA THR A 157 22.99 -28.00 -4.71
C THR A 157 22.90 -29.52 -4.87
N ASP A 158 23.72 -30.26 -4.12
CA ASP A 158 23.89 -31.70 -4.33
C ASP A 158 22.69 -32.51 -3.82
N HIS A 159 21.86 -31.93 -2.95
CA HIS A 159 20.81 -32.68 -2.28
C HIS A 159 19.39 -32.10 -2.41
N TRP A 160 19.20 -30.97 -3.12
CA TRP A 160 17.89 -30.38 -3.50
C TRP A 160 16.85 -30.25 -2.38
N ARG A 161 17.24 -30.41 -1.10
CA ARG A 161 16.31 -30.64 0.02
C ARG A 161 15.38 -29.46 0.24
N HIS A 162 15.96 -28.25 0.31
CA HIS A 162 15.18 -27.02 0.47
C HIS A 162 14.29 -26.72 -0.74
N PHE A 163 14.74 -27.07 -1.95
CA PHE A 163 13.94 -26.91 -3.17
C PHE A 163 12.66 -27.75 -3.12
N TYR A 164 12.78 -29.04 -2.81
CA TYR A 164 11.62 -29.93 -2.71
C TYR A 164 10.66 -29.54 -1.58
N ILE A 165 11.19 -29.13 -0.42
CA ILE A 165 10.36 -28.67 0.70
C ILE A 165 9.60 -27.39 0.33
N LEU A 166 10.26 -26.41 -0.28
CA LEU A 166 9.62 -25.16 -0.69
C LEU A 166 8.52 -25.39 -1.73
N ILE A 167 8.78 -26.19 -2.77
CA ILE A 167 7.75 -26.54 -3.75
C ILE A 167 6.60 -27.31 -3.09
N GLY A 168 6.92 -28.26 -2.21
CA GLY A 168 5.92 -29.03 -1.47
C GLY A 168 4.99 -28.14 -0.63
N ILE A 169 5.55 -27.13 0.06
CA ILE A 169 4.77 -26.17 0.84
C ILE A 169 3.89 -25.31 -0.08
N VAL A 170 4.45 -24.73 -1.15
CA VAL A 170 3.70 -23.88 -2.10
C VAL A 170 2.55 -24.65 -2.74
N TRP A 171 2.82 -25.88 -3.21
CA TRP A 171 1.79 -26.74 -3.81
C TRP A 171 0.77 -27.20 -2.78
N GLY A 172 1.20 -27.49 -1.54
CA GLY A 172 0.35 -27.85 -0.42
C GLY A 172 -0.64 -26.73 -0.05
N CYS A 173 -0.18 -25.48 -0.01
CA CYS A 173 -1.04 -24.32 0.19
C CYS A 173 -2.09 -24.20 -0.93
N GLY A 174 -1.69 -24.36 -2.19
CA GLY A 174 -2.62 -24.33 -3.33
C GLY A 174 -3.66 -25.45 -3.28
N ALA A 175 -3.25 -26.68 -2.93
CA ALA A 175 -4.16 -27.82 -2.78
C ALA A 175 -5.13 -27.63 -1.61
N LEU A 176 -4.66 -27.06 -0.49
CA LEU A 176 -5.51 -26.75 0.67
C LEU A 176 -6.57 -25.70 0.31
N GLU A 177 -6.18 -24.65 -0.42
CA GLU A 177 -7.11 -23.62 -0.90
C GLU A 177 -8.18 -24.22 -1.82
N GLN A 178 -7.79 -25.06 -2.78
CA GLN A 178 -8.76 -25.74 -3.65
C GLN A 178 -9.75 -26.60 -2.87
N LYS A 179 -9.28 -27.32 -1.86
CA LYS A 179 -10.14 -28.11 -0.97
C LYS A 179 -11.09 -27.22 -0.16
N TYR A 180 -10.58 -26.09 0.35
CA TYR A 180 -11.38 -25.12 1.09
C TYR A 180 -12.48 -24.51 0.21
N GLN A 181 -12.17 -24.09 -1.01
CA GLN A 181 -13.15 -23.55 -1.96
C GLN A 181 -14.25 -24.57 -2.30
N ARG A 182 -13.89 -25.83 -2.56
CA ARG A 182 -14.87 -26.91 -2.76
C ARG A 182 -15.79 -27.10 -1.55
N SER A 183 -15.26 -26.95 -0.34
CA SER A 183 -16.05 -27.08 0.89
C SER A 183 -17.05 -25.93 1.07
N LEU A 184 -16.67 -24.71 0.67
CA LEU A 184 -17.59 -23.55 0.69
C LEU A 184 -18.72 -23.74 -0.31
N SER A 185 -18.41 -24.10 -1.55
CA SER A 185 -19.42 -24.35 -2.58
C SER A 185 -20.37 -25.49 -2.20
N GLY A 186 -19.88 -26.54 -1.52
CA GLY A 186 -20.71 -27.64 -1.01
C GLY A 186 -21.64 -27.22 0.14
N ARG A 187 -21.25 -26.24 0.95
CA ARG A 187 -22.09 -25.69 2.04
C ARG A 187 -23.18 -24.75 1.53
N GLU A 188 -22.89 -23.97 0.49
CA GLU A 188 -23.89 -23.11 -0.16
C GLU A 188 -24.94 -23.92 -0.96
N ALA A 189 -24.58 -25.13 -1.41
CA ALA A 189 -25.48 -26.02 -2.15
C ALA A 189 -26.34 -26.94 -1.26
N ALA A 190 -26.14 -26.93 0.06
CA ALA A 190 -26.97 -27.68 1.01
C ALA A 190 -28.22 -26.86 1.38
N PRO A 191 -29.44 -27.41 1.23
CA PRO A 191 -30.70 -26.70 1.48
C PRO A 191 -30.95 -26.36 2.95
#